data_AF-A0A3A5JKU1-F1
#
_entry.id   AF-A0A3A5JKU1-F1
#
_cell.length_a   1.000
_cell.length_b   1.000
_cell.length_c   1.000
_cell.angle_alpha   90.00
_cell.angle_beta   90.00
_cell.angle_gamma   90.00
#
_symmetry.space_group_name_H-M   'P 1'
#
loop_
_entity.id
_entity.type
_entity.pdbx_description
1 polymer ?
#
loop_
_entity_poly.entity_id
_entity_poly.type
_entity_poly.pdbx_seq_one_letter_code
_entity_poly.pdbx_strand_id
1 'polypeptide(L)'
;MDDPQLGQATIVYDDPDEGKIETVVDNEFIAYFDDHWLVKVGEDGDGNDVVRRIPKERVHYVERSVEEFQDKIDKLADEAQERLPF
;
A
#
# COMPACT_ATOMS: atom_id res chain seq x y z
N MET A 1 -12.47 2.60 19.75
CA MET A 1 -11.17 3.26 19.60
C MET A 1 -11.01 3.41 18.11
N ASP A 2 -10.89 4.62 17.61
CA ASP A 2 -10.58 4.83 16.19
C ASP A 2 -9.13 4.37 15.98
N ASP A 3 -8.95 3.26 15.29
CA ASP A 3 -7.64 2.88 14.78
C ASP A 3 -7.09 4.06 13.98
N PRO A 4 -5.85 4.50 14.24
CA PRO A 4 -5.26 5.58 13.47
C PRO A 4 -5.40 5.21 11.99
N GLN A 5 -5.99 6.09 11.17
CA GLN A 5 -6.16 5.84 9.74
C GLN A 5 -4.77 5.86 9.09
N LEU A 6 -4.04 4.76 9.17
CA LEU A 6 -2.66 4.61 8.72
C LEU A 6 -2.49 4.79 7.21
N GLY A 7 -3.55 5.15 6.48
CA GLY A 7 -3.60 5.29 5.03
C GLY A 7 -3.99 3.99 4.33
N GLN A 8 -4.12 4.08 3.01
CA GLN A 8 -4.46 2.97 2.11
C GLN A 8 -3.27 2.60 1.24
N ALA A 9 -3.23 1.33 0.85
CA ALA A 9 -2.31 0.79 -0.12
C ALA A 9 -3.05 0.21 -1.31
N THR A 10 -2.50 0.41 -2.49
CA THR A 10 -2.92 -0.24 -3.73
C THR A 10 -1.78 -1.13 -4.21
N ILE A 11 -2.04 -2.41 -4.42
CA ILE A 11 -1.11 -3.35 -5.02
C ILE A 11 -1.70 -3.88 -6.33
N VAL A 12 -0.86 -3.90 -7.36
CA VAL A 12 -1.22 -4.42 -8.67
C VAL A 12 -0.28 -5.57 -9.05
N TYR A 13 -0.86 -6.72 -9.37
CA TYR A 13 -0.10 -7.96 -9.58
C TYR A 13 -0.77 -8.89 -10.60
N ASP A 14 0.00 -9.85 -11.12
CA ASP A 14 -0.50 -10.92 -11.99
C ASP A 14 -1.00 -12.12 -11.17
N ASP A 15 -2.28 -12.40 -11.32
CA ASP A 15 -2.96 -13.60 -10.87
C ASP A 15 -2.96 -14.67 -11.98
N PRO A 16 -2.67 -15.94 -11.64
CA PRO A 16 -2.60 -17.02 -12.64
C PRO A 16 -3.94 -17.32 -13.32
N ASP A 17 -5.08 -17.02 -12.68
CA ASP A 17 -6.42 -17.36 -13.16
C ASP A 17 -7.13 -16.13 -13.76
N GLU A 18 -6.97 -14.97 -13.12
CA GLU A 18 -7.71 -13.74 -13.48
C GLU A 18 -6.86 -12.73 -14.28
N GLY A 19 -5.54 -12.95 -14.40
CA GLY A 19 -4.63 -12.01 -15.04
C GLY A 19 -4.31 -10.83 -14.13
N LYS A 20 -4.38 -9.59 -14.62
CA LYS A 20 -3.98 -8.42 -13.84
C LYS A 20 -5.03 -8.06 -12.79
N ILE A 21 -4.66 -8.14 -11.50
CA ILE A 21 -5.49 -7.78 -10.35
C ILE A 21 -4.99 -6.48 -9.71
N GLU A 22 -5.92 -5.61 -9.35
CA GLU A 22 -5.70 -4.45 -8.49
C GLU A 22 -6.41 -4.69 -7.16
N THR A 23 -5.70 -4.47 -6.04
CA THR A 23 -6.23 -4.67 -4.70
C THR A 23 -5.93 -3.45 -3.85
N VAL A 24 -6.97 -2.90 -3.22
CA VAL A 24 -6.87 -1.77 -2.29
C VAL A 24 -7.14 -2.29 -0.88
N VAL A 25 -6.22 -2.01 0.04
CA VAL A 25 -6.29 -2.43 1.45
C VAL A 25 -5.75 -1.32 2.35
N ASP A 26 -6.06 -1.37 3.65
CA ASP A 26 -5.40 -0.49 4.61
C ASP A 26 -3.91 -0.82 4.73
N ASN A 27 -3.09 0.17 5.05
CA ASN A 27 -1.62 0.01 5.12
C ASN A 27 -1.17 -1.09 6.10
N GLU A 28 -1.95 -1.35 7.16
CA GLU A 28 -1.68 -2.43 8.12
C GLU A 28 -1.89 -3.84 7.53
N PHE A 29 -2.72 -3.95 6.49
CA PHE A 29 -3.08 -5.21 5.85
C PHE A 29 -2.17 -5.58 4.66
N ILE A 30 -1.10 -4.82 4.45
CA ILE A 30 -0.08 -5.11 3.44
C ILE A 30 1.34 -5.04 3.99
N ALA A 31 2.10 -6.12 3.78
CA ALA A 31 3.51 -6.18 4.18
C ALA A 31 4.38 -6.79 3.07
N TYR A 32 5.66 -6.48 3.12
CA TYR A 32 6.67 -7.13 2.27
C TYR A 32 7.60 -7.96 3.15
N PHE A 33 7.70 -9.26 2.85
CA PHE A 33 8.49 -10.21 3.63
C PHE A 33 8.95 -11.39 2.76
N ASP A 34 10.22 -11.81 2.93
CA ASP A 34 10.81 -12.98 2.25
C ASP A 34 10.56 -12.97 0.73
N ASP A 35 10.89 -11.86 0.06
CA ASP A 35 10.67 -11.64 -1.38
C ASP A 35 9.20 -11.72 -1.86
N HIS A 36 8.24 -11.62 -0.94
CA HIS A 36 6.82 -11.67 -1.24
C HIS A 36 6.06 -10.50 -0.60
N TRP A 37 4.96 -10.13 -1.25
CA TRP A 37 3.94 -9.28 -0.68
C TRP A 37 2.89 -10.14 0.03
N LEU A 38 2.52 -9.73 1.22
CA LEU A 38 1.44 -10.31 2.02
C LEU A 38 0.28 -9.31 2.01
N VAL A 39 -0.88 -9.73 1.55
CA VAL A 39 -2.07 -8.88 1.40
C VAL A 39 -3.27 -9.61 2.01
N LYS A 40 -3.99 -8.98 2.93
CA LYS A 40 -5.27 -9.52 3.41
C LYS A 40 -6.30 -9.44 2.28
N VAL A 41 -6.91 -10.57 1.93
CA VAL A 41 -7.90 -10.67 0.83
C VAL A 41 -9.32 -11.00 1.30
N GLY A 42 -9.50 -11.21 2.61
CA GLY A 42 -10.81 -11.46 3.21
C GLY A 42 -10.69 -12.17 4.55
N GLU A 43 -11.79 -12.79 4.96
CA GLU A 43 -11.91 -13.64 6.14
C GLU A 43 -12.43 -15.02 5.71
N ASP A 44 -12.02 -16.08 6.41
CA ASP A 44 -12.54 -17.43 6.19
C ASP A 44 -13.89 -17.65 6.91
N GLY A 45 -14.45 -18.86 6.76
CA GLY A 45 -15.75 -19.21 7.35
C GLY A 45 -15.78 -19.23 8.88
N ASP A 46 -14.62 -19.16 9.53
CA ASP A 46 -14.44 -19.13 10.98
C ASP A 46 -14.06 -17.72 11.48
N GLY A 47 -13.94 -16.74 10.57
CA GLY A 47 -13.57 -15.36 10.88
C GLY A 47 -12.07 -15.12 11.03
N ASN A 48 -11.23 -16.02 10.50
CA ASN A 48 -9.78 -15.77 10.45
C ASN A 48 -9.39 -15.01 9.19
N ASP A 49 -8.41 -14.12 9.31
CA ASP A 49 -7.88 -13.36 8.19
C ASP A 49 -7.21 -14.25 7.15
N VAL A 50 -7.64 -14.12 5.89
CA VAL A 50 -7.04 -14.79 4.75
C VAL A 50 -5.99 -13.88 4.14
N VAL A 51 -4.73 -14.33 4.20
CA VAL A 51 -3.58 -13.61 3.64
C VAL A 51 -3.12 -14.27 2.35
N ARG A 52 -2.97 -13.47 1.29
CA ARG A 52 -2.39 -13.87 0.01
C ARG A 52 -0.91 -13.52 -0.03
N ARG A 53 -0.08 -14.49 -0.39
CA ARG A 53 1.36 -14.34 -0.59
C ARG A 53 1.67 -14.22 -2.08
N ILE A 54 2.17 -13.07 -2.52
CA ILE A 54 2.40 -12.73 -3.93
C ILE A 54 3.92 -12.55 -4.15
N PRO A 55 4.57 -13.35 -5.00
CA PRO A 55 5.99 -13.18 -5.30
C PRO A 55 6.27 -11.80 -5.89
N LYS A 56 7.39 -11.16 -5.51
CA LYS A 56 7.76 -9.82 -6.02
C LYS A 56 7.78 -9.74 -7.55
N GLU A 57 8.13 -10.84 -8.22
CA GLU A 57 8.25 -10.93 -9.68
C GLU A 57 6.90 -10.84 -10.40
N ARG A 58 5.80 -11.05 -9.67
CA ARG A 58 4.43 -10.91 -10.19
C ARG A 58 3.79 -9.56 -9.85
N VAL A 59 4.48 -8.71 -9.10
CA VAL A 59 3.94 -7.40 -8.69
C VAL A 59 4.42 -6.34 -9.67
N HIS A 60 3.45 -5.61 -10.24
CA HIS A 60 3.71 -4.48 -11.13
C HIS A 60 4.10 -3.25 -10.31
N TYR A 61 3.31 -2.90 -9.31
CA TYR A 61 3.61 -1.81 -8.37
C TYR A 61 2.82 -1.94 -7.07
N VAL A 62 3.30 -1.20 -6.07
CA VAL A 62 2.58 -0.92 -4.83
C VAL A 62 2.62 0.58 -4.61
N GLU A 63 1.44 1.19 -4.46
CA GLU A 63 1.24 2.57 -4.06
C GLU A 63 0.72 2.60 -2.62
N ARG A 64 1.16 3.58 -1.82
CA ARG A 64 0.68 3.78 -0.45
C ARG A 64 0.43 5.25 -0.20
N SER A 65 -0.75 5.60 0.29
CA SER A 65 -0.98 6.88 0.94
C SER A 65 -0.46 6.80 2.36
N VAL A 66 0.36 7.76 2.78
CA VAL A 66 0.85 7.87 4.15
C VAL A 66 0.67 9.32 4.59
N GLU A 67 0.16 9.54 5.80
CA GLU A 67 -0.09 10.88 6.32
C GLU A 67 1.22 11.69 6.44
N GLU A 68 2.32 11.07 6.88
CA GLU A 68 3.61 11.76 7.04
C GLU A 68 4.35 12.12 5.72
N PHE A 69 3.98 11.52 4.58
CA PHE A 69 4.63 11.86 3.30
C PHE A 69 4.03 13.11 2.68
N GLN A 70 2.73 13.41 2.90
CA GLN A 70 2.19 14.73 2.56
C GLN A 70 2.94 15.81 3.33
N ASP A 71 3.07 15.68 4.66
CA ASP A 71 3.84 16.61 5.48
C ASP A 71 5.29 16.82 5.01
N LYS A 72 5.94 15.77 4.49
CA LYS A 72 7.30 15.88 3.92
C LYS A 72 7.31 16.52 2.53
N ILE A 73 6.31 16.24 1.68
CA ILE A 73 6.18 16.85 0.35
C ILE A 73 5.79 18.32 0.46
N ASP A 74 4.86 18.68 1.34
CA ASP A 74 4.49 20.07 1.63
C ASP A 74 5.70 20.85 2.11
N LYS A 75 6.47 20.32 3.08
CA LYS A 75 7.73 20.95 3.52
C LYS A 75 8.73 21.14 2.39
N LEU A 76 8.90 20.15 1.51
CA LEU A 76 9.78 20.27 0.36
C LEU A 76 9.26 21.28 -0.69
N ALA A 77 7.95 21.41 -0.84
CA ALA A 77 7.31 22.39 -1.72
C ALA A 77 7.45 23.81 -1.18
N ASP A 78 7.21 24.02 0.12
CA ASP A 78 7.45 25.28 0.83
C ASP A 78 8.92 25.72 0.70
N GLU A 79 9.88 24.81 0.96
CA GLU A 79 11.32 25.08 0.81
C GLU A 79 11.72 25.45 -0.64
N ALA A 80 11.04 24.88 -1.64
CA ALA A 80 11.27 25.21 -3.04
C ALA A 80 10.68 26.58 -3.42
N GLN A 81 9.54 26.95 -2.83
CA GLN A 81 8.89 28.24 -3.06
C GLN A 81 9.66 29.39 -2.40
N GLU A 82 10.27 29.18 -1.23
CA GLU A 82 11.15 30.15 -0.57
C GLU A 82 12.48 30.38 -1.31
N ARG A 83 12.95 29.40 -2.10
CA ARG A 83 14.20 29.48 -2.88
C ARG A 83 14.06 30.14 -4.24
N LEU A 84 12.86 30.49 -4.68
CA LEU A 84 12.62 31.23 -5.92
C LEU A 84 12.34 32.70 -5.60
N PRO A 85 13.30 33.63 -5.84
CA PRO A 85 13.00 35.05 -5.78
C PRO A 85 12.11 35.42 -6.99
N PHE A 86 10.99 36.08 -6.72
CA PHE A 86 10.30 36.88 -7.74
C PHE A 86 11.11 38.14 -8.06
#